data_AF-A0A966I896-F1
#
_entry.id   AF-A0A966I896-F1
#
_cell.length_a   1.000
_cell.length_b   1.000
_cell.length_c   1.000
_cell.angle_alpha   90.00
_cell.angle_beta   90.00
_cell.angle_gamma   90.00
#
_symmetry.space_group_name_H-M   'P 1'
#
loop_
_entity.id
_entity.type
_entity.pdbx_description
1 polymer ?
#
loop_
_entity_poly.entity_id
_entity_poly.type
_entity_poly.pdbx_seq_one_letter_code
_entity_poly.pdbx_strand_id
1 'polypeptide(L)'
;MKRVYFIILITFAPTALMAEMSDVRRNTLINICTTAQKSSDMGTIRNLASQLKDTKRPDDIILGKQYDECLLIAYGEPTPSVDLEALLKKINETADQLHADCRSLLKASPEVAISNTICKDILLK
;
A
#
# COMPACT_ATOMS: atom_id res chain seq x y z
N MET A 1 2.25 34.08 -53.65
CA MET A 1 1.56 32.85 -54.10
C MET A 1 1.78 31.75 -53.06
N LYS A 2 0.68 31.11 -52.63
CA LYS A 2 0.56 29.76 -52.01
C LYS A 2 1.38 29.51 -50.72
N ARG A 3 0.78 29.63 -49.53
CA ARG A 3 0.00 28.61 -48.76
C ARG A 3 0.76 27.29 -48.55
N VAL A 4 0.53 26.71 -47.36
CA VAL A 4 0.84 25.34 -46.89
C VAL A 4 2.32 25.16 -46.46
N TYR A 5 2.69 24.76 -45.24
CA TYR A 5 2.09 23.78 -44.33
C TYR A 5 2.26 24.16 -42.85
N PHE A 6 1.12 24.38 -42.18
CA PHE A 6 0.89 23.88 -40.82
C PHE A 6 1.15 22.36 -40.83
N ILE A 7 1.62 21.81 -39.70
CA ILE A 7 1.86 20.38 -39.35
C ILE A 7 3.36 20.11 -39.16
N ILE A 8 3.86 20.37 -37.94
CA ILE A 8 4.67 19.42 -37.16
C ILE A 8 4.36 19.69 -35.67
N LEU A 9 3.11 19.44 -35.27
CA LEU A 9 2.77 19.05 -33.90
C LEU A 9 2.41 17.56 -34.02
N ILE A 10 2.76 16.77 -32.99
CA ILE A 10 2.64 15.30 -32.88
C ILE A 10 3.98 14.60 -33.15
N THR A 11 4.80 14.45 -32.10
CA THR A 11 5.27 13.16 -31.55
C THR A 11 6.54 13.37 -30.71
N PHE A 12 6.38 13.86 -29.49
CA PHE A 12 7.34 13.56 -28.43
C PHE A 12 6.58 13.41 -27.12
N ALA A 13 5.52 12.61 -27.14
CA ALA A 13 5.08 11.97 -25.91
C ALA A 13 6.12 10.88 -25.66
N PRO A 14 6.93 10.92 -24.58
CA PRO A 14 7.62 9.74 -24.15
C PRO A 14 6.49 8.78 -23.76
N THR A 15 6.13 7.87 -24.66
CA THR A 15 5.49 6.64 -24.21
C THR A 15 6.53 6.02 -23.30
N ALA A 16 6.40 6.23 -21.99
CA ALA A 16 6.96 5.34 -21.01
C ALA A 16 6.30 3.99 -21.28
N LEU A 17 6.83 3.31 -22.30
CA LEU A 17 6.51 1.94 -22.64
C LEU A 17 7.22 1.17 -21.53
N MET A 18 6.57 1.17 -20.36
CA MET A 18 6.90 0.30 -19.24
C MET A 18 6.79 -1.09 -19.84
N ALA A 19 7.93 -1.67 -20.22
CA ALA A 19 7.97 -2.98 -20.81
C ALA A 19 7.47 -3.96 -19.73
N GLU A 20 6.21 -4.33 -19.83
CA GLU A 20 5.57 -5.22 -18.88
C GLU A 20 6.28 -6.58 -18.92
N MET A 21 6.64 -7.10 -17.74
CA MET A 21 7.33 -8.37 -17.65
C MET A 21 6.41 -9.49 -18.13
N SER A 22 6.87 -10.29 -19.10
CA SER A 22 6.10 -11.45 -19.56
C SER A 22 5.92 -12.49 -18.46
N ASP A 23 4.80 -13.21 -18.50
CA ASP A 23 4.48 -14.27 -17.54
C ASP A 23 5.57 -15.35 -17.48
N VAL A 24 6.13 -15.72 -18.64
CA VAL A 24 7.21 -16.70 -18.73
C VAL A 24 8.42 -16.22 -17.94
N ARG A 25 8.85 -14.97 -18.14
CA ARG A 25 9.99 -14.39 -17.43
C ARG A 25 9.71 -14.30 -15.93
N ARG A 26 8.52 -13.82 -15.55
CA ARG A 26 8.10 -13.72 -14.14
C ARG A 26 8.15 -15.08 -13.45
N ASN A 27 7.57 -16.12 -14.06
CA ASN A 27 7.55 -17.47 -13.53
C ASN A 27 8.96 -18.06 -13.41
N THR A 28 9.85 -17.78 -14.38
CA THR A 28 11.26 -18.16 -14.28
C THR A 28 11.93 -17.49 -13.08
N LEU A 29 11.73 -16.18 -12.86
CA LEU A 29 12.32 -15.47 -11.71
C LEU A 29 11.80 -16.00 -10.38
N ILE A 30 10.50 -16.34 -10.29
CA ILE A 30 9.91 -16.99 -9.11
C ILE A 30 10.63 -18.32 -8.81
N ASN A 31 10.79 -19.18 -9.82
CA ASN A 31 11.48 -20.47 -9.65
C ASN A 31 12.94 -20.33 -9.21
N ILE A 32 13.65 -19.33 -9.76
CA ILE A 32 15.03 -19.03 -9.35
C ILE A 32 15.03 -18.53 -7.89
N CYS A 33 14.08 -17.67 -7.51
CA CYS A 33 13.98 -17.20 -6.14
C CYS A 33 13.71 -18.34 -5.16
N THR A 34 12.81 -19.27 -5.48
CA THR A 34 12.58 -20.48 -4.68
C THR A 34 13.83 -21.34 -4.55
N THR A 35 14.65 -21.42 -5.60
CA THR A 35 15.94 -22.12 -5.53
C THR A 35 16.92 -21.39 -4.61
N ALA A 36 17.02 -20.06 -4.74
CA ALA A 36 17.89 -19.23 -3.91
C ALA A 36 17.48 -19.25 -2.43
N GLN A 37 16.18 -19.33 -2.13
CA GLN A 37 15.67 -19.53 -0.77
C GLN A 37 16.19 -20.83 -0.15
N LYS A 38 16.20 -21.93 -0.89
CA LYS A 38 16.69 -23.23 -0.40
C LYS A 38 18.19 -23.22 -0.10
N SER A 39 18.95 -22.40 -0.81
CA SER A 39 20.39 -22.20 -0.59
C SER A 39 20.72 -21.00 0.30
N SER A 40 19.70 -20.31 0.84
CA SER A 40 19.85 -19.09 1.65
C SER A 40 20.70 -17.98 0.98
N ASP A 41 20.66 -17.89 -0.35
CA ASP A 41 21.38 -16.83 -1.09
C ASP A 41 20.56 -15.53 -1.04
N MET A 42 20.73 -14.80 0.05
CA MET A 42 20.01 -13.55 0.30
C MET A 42 20.33 -12.43 -0.71
N GLY A 43 21.50 -12.47 -1.35
CA GLY A 43 21.85 -11.50 -2.40
C GLY A 43 20.98 -11.71 -3.63
N THR A 44 20.86 -12.97 -4.06
CA THR A 44 20.00 -13.35 -5.18
C THR A 44 18.53 -13.15 -4.84
N ILE A 45 18.07 -13.54 -3.65
CA ILE A 45 16.67 -13.35 -3.22
C ILE A 45 16.26 -11.87 -3.31
N ARG A 46 17.07 -10.95 -2.76
CA ARG A 46 16.76 -9.51 -2.78
C ARG A 46 16.76 -8.93 -4.20
N ASN A 47 17.69 -9.37 -5.06
CA ASN A 47 17.77 -8.92 -6.45
C ASN A 47 16.59 -9.43 -7.32
N LEU A 48 16.09 -10.63 -7.03
CA LEU A 48 14.92 -11.17 -7.73
C LEU A 48 13.63 -10.55 -7.21
N ALA A 49 13.50 -10.42 -5.90
CA ALA A 49 12.36 -9.75 -5.27
C ALA A 49 12.21 -8.30 -5.76
N SER A 50 13.32 -7.56 -5.97
CA SER A 50 13.27 -6.20 -6.50
C SER A 50 12.78 -6.12 -7.95
N GLN A 51 13.04 -7.14 -8.76
CA GLN A 51 12.50 -7.25 -10.12
C GLN A 51 11.04 -7.70 -10.13
N LEU A 52 10.64 -8.50 -9.14
CA LEU A 52 9.29 -9.05 -9.04
C LEU A 52 8.29 -8.08 -8.42
N LYS A 53 8.70 -7.24 -7.46
CA LYS A 53 7.80 -6.40 -6.64
C LYS A 53 6.87 -5.48 -7.45
N ASP A 54 7.31 -5.02 -8.62
CA ASP A 54 6.58 -4.10 -9.49
C ASP A 54 5.77 -4.84 -10.57
N THR A 55 5.70 -6.17 -10.50
CA THR A 55 4.97 -7.01 -11.45
C THR A 55 3.65 -7.49 -10.87
N LYS A 56 2.68 -7.80 -11.74
CA LYS A 56 1.42 -8.41 -11.31
C LYS A 56 1.70 -9.79 -10.68
N ARG A 57 1.20 -9.99 -9.45
CA ARG A 57 1.21 -11.29 -8.78
C ARG A 57 0.51 -12.35 -9.65
N PRO A 58 1.09 -13.56 -9.81
CA PRO A 58 0.42 -14.66 -10.53
C PRO A 58 -0.93 -15.04 -9.89
N ASP A 59 -1.91 -15.36 -10.74
CA ASP A 59 -3.24 -15.84 -10.30
C ASP A 59 -3.21 -17.31 -9.84
N ASP A 60 -2.23 -18.10 -10.32
CA ASP A 60 -2.01 -19.47 -9.86
C ASP A 60 -1.62 -19.51 -8.37
N ILE A 61 -2.25 -20.41 -7.60
CA ILE A 61 -2.13 -20.46 -6.15
C ILE A 61 -0.69 -20.79 -5.71
N ILE A 62 -0.03 -21.72 -6.40
CA ILE A 62 1.31 -22.20 -6.03
C ILE A 62 2.34 -21.14 -6.40
N LEU A 63 2.32 -20.65 -7.64
CA LEU A 63 3.22 -19.59 -8.11
C LEU A 63 3.02 -18.29 -7.34
N GLY A 64 1.77 -17.93 -7.02
CA GLY A 64 1.44 -16.77 -6.22
C GLY A 64 2.03 -16.86 -4.81
N LYS A 65 1.95 -18.04 -4.17
CA LYS A 65 2.58 -18.26 -2.86
C LYS A 65 4.11 -18.13 -2.93
N GLN A 66 4.75 -18.73 -3.94
CA GLN A 66 6.20 -18.63 -4.12
C GLN A 66 6.67 -17.19 -4.39
N TYR A 67 5.86 -16.43 -5.14
CA TYR A 67 6.06 -15.00 -5.34
C TYR A 67 6.01 -14.24 -4.01
N ASP A 68 4.96 -14.47 -3.20
CA ASP A 68 4.79 -13.81 -1.90
C ASP A 68 5.94 -14.18 -0.94
N GLU A 69 6.34 -15.44 -0.89
CA GLU A 69 7.47 -15.92 -0.09
C GLU A 69 8.79 -15.26 -0.51
N CYS A 70 9.01 -15.05 -1.81
CA CYS A 70 10.18 -14.35 -2.32
C CYS A 70 10.26 -12.92 -1.80
N LEU A 71 9.14 -12.19 -1.85
CA LEU A 71 9.06 -10.81 -1.33
C LEU A 71 9.20 -10.77 0.20
N LEU A 72 8.51 -11.68 0.90
CA LEU A 72 8.53 -11.78 2.36
C LEU A 72 9.93 -12.03 2.89
N ILE A 73 10.68 -12.96 2.31
CA ILE A 73 12.05 -13.26 2.77
C ILE A 73 13.01 -12.11 2.43
N ALA A 74 12.81 -11.45 1.29
CA ALA A 74 13.65 -10.33 0.88
C ALA A 74 13.49 -9.08 1.76
N TYR A 75 12.25 -8.77 2.15
CA TYR A 75 11.88 -7.49 2.77
C TYR A 75 11.31 -7.59 4.19
N GLY A 76 11.01 -8.79 4.68
CA GLY A 76 10.25 -9.02 5.92
C GLY A 76 8.74 -9.02 5.66
N GLU A 77 7.94 -9.10 6.73
CA GLU A 77 6.48 -8.94 6.61
C GLU A 77 6.19 -7.62 5.88
N PRO A 78 5.35 -7.64 4.82
CA PRO A 78 4.93 -6.39 4.20
C PRO A 78 4.30 -5.55 5.31
N THR A 79 4.85 -4.38 5.60
CA THR A 79 4.12 -3.38 6.37
C THR A 79 2.81 -3.18 5.62
N PRO A 80 1.64 -3.54 6.17
CA PRO A 80 0.39 -3.35 5.46
C PRO A 80 0.35 -1.89 5.05
N SER A 81 0.12 -1.64 3.75
CA SER A 81 -0.04 -0.27 3.27
C SER A 81 -1.17 0.33 4.08
N VAL A 82 -0.83 1.25 4.98
CA VAL A 82 -1.84 1.94 5.78
C VAL A 82 -2.65 2.73 4.78
N ASP A 83 -3.91 2.37 4.62
CA ASP A 83 -4.86 3.21 3.89
C ASP A 83 -5.06 4.48 4.72
N LEU A 84 -4.29 5.51 4.39
CA LEU A 84 -4.28 6.79 5.11
C LEU A 84 -5.69 7.41 5.11
N GLU A 85 -6.45 7.25 4.03
CA GLU A 85 -7.79 7.83 3.89
C GLU A 85 -8.78 7.09 4.79
N ALA A 86 -8.77 5.76 4.76
CA ALA A 86 -9.60 4.96 5.65
C ALA A 86 -9.25 5.16 7.13
N LEU A 87 -7.96 5.31 7.46
CA LEU A 87 -7.51 5.57 8.82
C LEU A 87 -7.96 6.96 9.29
N LEU A 88 -7.79 8.01 8.47
CA LEU A 88 -8.25 9.35 8.79
C LEU A 88 -9.76 9.39 8.98
N LYS A 89 -10.52 8.72 8.11
CA LYS A 89 -11.98 8.59 8.25
C LYS A 89 -12.36 7.97 9.59
N LYS A 90 -11.72 6.85 9.96
CA LYS A 90 -11.99 6.17 11.23
C LYS A 90 -11.65 7.04 12.45
N ILE A 91 -10.56 7.80 12.38
CA ILE A 91 -10.17 8.74 13.45
C ILE A 91 -11.27 9.78 13.64
N ASN A 92 -11.74 10.40 12.55
CA ASN A 92 -12.78 11.42 12.62
C ASN A 92 -14.11 10.85 13.16
N GLU A 93 -14.56 9.70 12.66
CA GLU A 93 -15.79 9.05 13.15
C GLU A 93 -15.70 8.69 14.63
N THR A 94 -14.53 8.21 15.08
CA THR A 94 -14.30 7.87 16.49
C THR A 94 -14.28 9.13 17.37
N ALA A 95 -13.70 10.23 16.88
CA ALA A 95 -13.68 11.50 17.60
C ALA A 95 -15.09 12.09 17.76
N ASP A 96 -15.91 12.04 16.72
CA ASP A 96 -17.31 12.48 16.76
C ASP A 96 -18.15 11.65 17.75
N GLN A 97 -17.97 10.33 17.74
CA GLN A 97 -18.63 9.44 18.68
C GLN A 97 -18.20 9.74 20.12
N LEU A 98 -16.90 9.92 20.35
CA LEU A 98 -16.35 10.26 21.67
C LEU A 98 -16.92 11.60 22.18
N HIS A 99 -17.06 12.60 21.31
CA HIS A 99 -17.70 13.87 21.66
C HIS A 99 -19.16 13.67 22.09
N ALA A 100 -19.92 12.85 21.36
CA ALA A 100 -21.31 12.54 21.70
C ALA A 100 -21.43 11.79 23.03
N ASP A 101 -20.55 10.82 23.27
CA ASP A 101 -20.52 10.01 24.50
C ASP A 101 -20.16 10.87 25.71
N CYS A 102 -19.15 11.75 25.60
CA CYS A 102 -18.79 12.67 26.68
C CYS A 102 -19.92 13.66 27.02
N ARG A 103 -20.66 14.16 26.02
CA ARG A 103 -21.85 14.99 26.26
C ARG A 103 -22.98 14.21 26.92
N SER A 104 -23.15 12.94 26.56
CA SER A 104 -24.16 12.07 27.18
C SER A 104 -23.79 11.77 28.63
N LEU A 105 -22.51 11.52 28.90
CA LEU A 105 -21.98 11.36 30.25
C LEU A 105 -22.17 12.62 31.08
N LEU A 106 -21.93 13.81 30.52
CA LEU A 106 -22.16 15.09 31.22
C LEU A 106 -23.62 15.24 31.66
N LYS A 107 -24.57 14.84 30.80
CA LYS A 107 -26.01 14.88 31.13
C LYS A 107 -26.38 13.87 32.21
N ALA A 108 -25.78 12.68 32.19
CA ALA A 108 -26.10 11.60 33.13
C ALA A 108 -25.43 11.80 34.50
N SER A 109 -24.17 12.25 34.51
CA SER A 109 -23.37 12.47 35.72
C SER A 109 -22.29 13.55 35.48
N PRO A 110 -22.57 14.81 35.84
CA PRO A 110 -21.63 15.91 35.62
C PRO A 110 -20.28 15.72 36.32
N GLU A 111 -20.30 15.22 37.56
CA GLU A 111 -19.08 14.99 38.35
C GLU A 111 -18.17 13.94 37.69
N VAL A 112 -18.74 12.87 37.14
CA VAL A 112 -18.00 11.82 36.44
C VAL A 112 -17.47 12.33 35.10
N ALA A 113 -18.25 13.12 34.36
CA ALA A 113 -17.82 13.68 33.08
C ALA A 113 -16.64 14.66 33.21
N ILE A 114 -16.65 15.52 34.24
CA ILE A 114 -15.60 16.53 34.46
C ILE A 114 -14.34 15.90 35.11
N SER A 115 -14.48 14.80 35.85
CA SER A 115 -13.34 14.07 36.42
C SER A 115 -12.66 13.13 35.43
N ASN A 116 -13.36 12.68 34.38
CA ASN A 116 -12.75 11.95 33.28
C ASN A 116 -11.87 12.89 32.43
N THR A 117 -10.57 12.63 32.36
CA THR A 117 -9.60 13.51 31.68
C THR A 117 -9.90 13.74 30.21
N ILE A 118 -10.35 12.71 29.49
CA ILE A 118 -10.68 12.78 28.07
C ILE A 118 -11.92 13.64 27.85
N CYS A 119 -12.99 13.37 28.59
CA CYS A 119 -14.22 14.16 28.48
C CYS A 119 -14.04 15.58 29.00
N LYS A 120 -13.24 15.78 30.05
CA LYS A 120 -12.90 17.12 30.56
C LYS A 120 -12.27 17.98 29.47
N ASP A 121 -11.27 17.43 28.76
CA ASP A 121 -10.59 18.15 27.69
C ASP A 121 -11.52 18.43 26.50
N ILE A 122 -12.47 17.55 26.20
CA ILE A 122 -13.45 17.72 25.11
C ILE A 122 -14.56 18.72 25.47
N LEU A 123 -14.99 18.74 26.72
CA LEU A 123 -16.13 19.53 27.19
C LEU A 123 -15.74 20.95 27.62
N LEU A 124 -14.49 21.15 28.06
CA LEU A 124 -13.99 22.40 28.62
C LEU A 124 -12.94 23.13 27.77
N LYS A 125 -12.55 22.56 26.62
CA LYS A 125 -11.89 23.32 25.55
C LYS A 125 -12.92 23.90 24.58
#